data_AF-A0A530JX38-F1
#
_entry.id   AF-A0A530JX38-F1
#
_cell.length_a   1.000
_cell.length_b   1.000
_cell.length_c   1.000
_cell.angle_alpha   90.00
_cell.angle_beta   90.00
_cell.angle_gamma   90.00
#
_symmetry.space_group_name_H-M   'P 1'
#
loop_
_entity.id
_entity.type
_entity.pdbx_description
1 polymer ?
#
loop_
_entity_poly.entity_id
_entity_poly.type
_entity_poly.pdbx_seq_one_letter_code
_entity_poly.pdbx_strand_id
1 'polypeptide(L)'
;FYTFNMFDAQAWYARDVIMGRIKLPSAEAMAEHGAKWRAREETLEDAEQMIWFQGDYTKELMDQTDYPGFDVEAVNHTFMEWEHHKVEDIMGFRDHAYRSLMTGTMAPLH
;
A
#
# COMPACT_ATOMS: atom_id res chain seq x y z
N PHE A 1 -4.14 -4.22 -4.90
CA PHE A 1 -2.75 -3.75 -4.82
C PHE A 1 -2.65 -2.25 -5.04
N TYR A 2 -1.65 -1.64 -4.42
CA TYR A 2 -1.40 -0.21 -4.38
C TYR A 2 -0.73 0.31 -5.65
N THR A 3 -1.05 1.53 -6.03
CA THR A 3 -0.46 2.24 -7.17
C THR A 3 -0.23 3.71 -6.82
N PHE A 4 -1.16 4.61 -7.14
CA PHE A 4 -0.94 6.06 -7.07
C PHE A 4 -0.54 6.57 -5.67
N ASN A 5 -1.27 6.17 -4.63
CA ASN A 5 -0.95 6.59 -3.27
C ASN A 5 0.36 5.97 -2.71
N MET A 6 0.78 4.81 -3.21
CA MET A 6 2.11 4.26 -2.93
C MET A 6 3.19 5.08 -3.64
N PHE A 7 2.97 5.51 -4.89
CA PHE A 7 3.88 6.41 -5.59
C PHE A 7 4.01 7.75 -4.87
N ASP A 8 2.91 8.29 -4.33
CA ASP A 8 2.94 9.50 -3.51
C ASP A 8 3.77 9.28 -2.23
N ALA A 9 3.54 8.19 -1.48
CA ALA A 9 4.35 7.89 -0.30
C ALA A 9 5.85 7.78 -0.63
N GLN A 10 6.21 7.13 -1.75
CA GLN A 10 7.58 7.06 -2.25
C GLN A 10 8.15 8.43 -2.61
N ALA A 11 7.36 9.27 -3.31
CA ALA A 11 7.78 10.59 -3.74
C ALA A 11 8.01 11.54 -2.54
N TRP A 12 7.14 11.49 -1.52
CA TRP A 12 7.31 12.26 -0.29
C TRP A 12 8.56 11.84 0.49
N TYR A 13 8.80 10.54 0.59
CA TYR A 13 10.00 10.02 1.24
C TYR A 13 11.28 10.48 0.52
N ALA A 14 11.32 10.31 -0.81
CA ALA A 14 12.45 10.76 -1.63
C ALA A 14 12.68 12.27 -1.51
N ARG A 15 11.61 13.08 -1.54
CA ARG A 15 11.67 14.53 -1.33
C ARG A 15 12.33 14.88 -0.01
N ASP A 16 11.92 14.24 1.09
CA ASP A 16 12.43 14.57 2.43
C ASP A 16 13.88 14.11 2.64
N VAL A 17 14.33 13.06 1.96
CA VAL A 17 15.75 12.70 1.86
C VAL A 17 16.53 13.79 1.10
N ILE A 18 16.06 14.21 -0.08
CA ILE A 18 16.72 15.24 -0.91
C ILE A 18 16.81 16.58 -0.17
N MET A 19 15.75 16.95 0.55
CA MET A 19 15.70 18.16 1.38
C MET A 19 16.48 18.03 2.69
N GLY A 20 17.01 16.85 3.00
CA GLY A 20 17.80 16.57 4.19
C GLY A 20 17.01 16.54 5.51
N ARG A 21 15.67 16.44 5.44
CA ARG A 21 14.76 16.24 6.58
C ARG A 21 14.86 14.81 7.11
N ILE A 22 15.04 13.85 6.20
CA ILE A 22 15.38 12.46 6.52
C ILE A 22 16.87 12.27 6.24
N LYS A 23 17.59 11.71 7.21
CA LYS A 23 18.99 11.31 7.03
C LYS A 23 19.02 9.83 6.68
N LEU A 24 19.65 9.49 5.56
CA LEU A 24 19.86 8.10 5.20
C LEU A 24 20.80 7.43 6.23
N PRO A 25 20.52 6.18 6.62
CA PRO A 25 21.40 5.43 7.50
C PRO A 25 22.64 4.94 6.74
N SER A 26 23.51 4.18 7.40
CA SER A 26 24.69 3.60 6.74
C SER A 26 24.30 2.59 5.66
N ALA A 27 25.25 2.28 4.76
CA ALA A 27 25.04 1.29 3.72
C ALA A 27 24.68 -0.09 4.30
N GLU A 28 25.31 -0.49 5.41
CA GLU A 28 25.04 -1.74 6.10
C GLU A 28 23.61 -1.79 6.64
N ALA A 29 23.15 -0.70 7.27
CA ALA A 29 21.79 -0.62 7.80
C ALA A 29 20.72 -0.64 6.68
N MET A 30 20.99 0.02 5.55
CA MET A 30 20.10 -0.06 4.37
C MET A 30 20.04 -1.47 3.79
N ALA A 31 21.19 -2.16 3.70
CA ALA A 31 21.24 -3.54 3.22
C ALA A 31 20.50 -4.51 4.16
N GLU A 32 20.64 -4.33 5.48
CA GLU A 32 19.93 -5.14 6.47
C GLU A 32 18.41 -4.92 6.40
N HIS A 33 17.97 -3.66 6.29
CA HIS A 33 16.53 -3.33 6.16
C HIS A 33 15.95 -3.94 4.87
N GLY A 34 16.63 -3.79 3.73
CA GLY A 34 16.22 -4.40 2.47
C GLY A 34 16.19 -5.94 2.54
N ALA A 35 17.15 -6.58 3.20
CA ALA A 35 17.17 -8.03 3.38
C ALA A 35 15.99 -8.53 4.24
N LYS A 36 15.57 -7.79 5.27
CA LYS A 36 14.37 -8.12 6.07
C LYS A 36 13.10 -8.10 5.22
N TRP A 37 12.93 -7.05 4.42
CA TRP A 37 11.79 -6.95 3.50
C TRP A 37 11.80 -8.05 2.44
N ARG A 38 12.96 -8.35 1.87
CA ARG A 38 13.13 -9.44 0.90
C ARG A 38 12.80 -10.81 1.49
N ALA A 39 13.34 -11.11 2.68
CA ALA A 39 13.07 -12.38 3.35
C ALA A 39 11.58 -12.56 3.64
N ARG A 40 10.87 -11.47 4.02
CA ARG A 40 9.42 -11.49 4.19
C ARG A 40 8.66 -11.68 2.87
N GLU A 41 9.09 -11.02 1.80
CA GLU A 41 8.48 -11.17 0.47
C GLU A 41 8.55 -12.62 -0.03
N GLU A 42 9.67 -13.30 0.22
CA GLU A 42 9.90 -14.68 -0.21
C GLU A 42 9.04 -15.72 0.53
N THR A 43 8.38 -15.34 1.64
CA THR A 43 7.44 -16.23 2.35
C THR A 43 5.98 -16.07 1.91
N LEU A 44 5.67 -15.16 0.98
CA LEU A 44 4.29 -14.88 0.58
C LEU A 44 3.79 -15.95 -0.42
N GLU A 45 2.62 -16.52 -0.15
CA GLU A 45 2.03 -17.63 -0.89
C GLU A 45 0.76 -17.23 -1.67
N ASP A 46 0.07 -16.18 -1.24
CA ASP A 46 -1.24 -15.80 -1.79
C ASP A 46 -1.41 -14.28 -1.97
N ALA A 47 -2.50 -13.90 -2.65
CA ALA A 47 -2.80 -12.51 -2.97
C ALA A 47 -3.07 -11.65 -1.72
N GLU A 48 -3.66 -12.23 -0.67
CA GLU A 48 -3.92 -11.53 0.59
C GLU A 48 -2.59 -11.10 1.21
N GLN A 49 -1.67 -12.04 1.40
CA GLN A 49 -0.35 -11.80 1.95
C GLN A 49 0.42 -10.75 1.12
N MET A 50 0.33 -10.79 -0.20
CA MET A 50 0.92 -9.78 -1.09
C MET A 50 0.27 -8.39 -0.92
N ILE A 51 -1.05 -8.30 -0.73
CA ILE A 51 -1.76 -7.04 -0.50
C ILE A 51 -1.29 -6.42 0.81
N TRP A 52 -1.28 -7.21 1.89
CA TRP A 52 -0.85 -6.75 3.21
C TRP A 52 0.63 -6.36 3.23
N PHE A 53 1.50 -7.11 2.55
CA PHE A 53 2.91 -6.77 2.42
C PHE A 53 3.12 -5.39 1.77
N GLN A 54 2.42 -5.12 0.67
CA GLN A 54 2.52 -3.83 -0.03
C GLN A 54 1.85 -2.68 0.74
N GLY A 55 0.79 -2.98 1.49
CA GLY A 55 0.16 -2.05 2.43
C GLY A 55 1.13 -1.63 3.53
N ASP A 56 1.81 -2.58 4.17
CA ASP A 56 2.80 -2.30 5.21
C ASP A 56 3.97 -1.48 4.68
N TYR A 57 4.46 -1.76 3.47
CA TYR A 57 5.49 -0.96 2.82
C TYR A 57 5.03 0.49 2.60
N THR A 58 3.82 0.67 2.09
CA THR A 58 3.23 2.00 1.87
C THR A 58 3.08 2.75 3.20
N LYS A 59 2.64 2.05 4.24
CA LYS A 59 2.50 2.60 5.59
C LYS A 59 3.85 3.02 6.20
N GLU A 60 4.88 2.18 6.07
CA GLU A 60 6.22 2.49 6.59
C GLU A 60 6.77 3.79 5.96
N LEU A 61 6.59 3.99 4.66
CA LEU A 61 7.01 5.24 4.00
C LEU A 61 6.17 6.44 4.43
N MET A 62 4.85 6.27 4.47
CA MET A 62 3.91 7.33 4.86
C MET A 62 4.20 7.85 6.27
N ASP A 63 4.43 6.95 7.23
CA ASP A 63 4.68 7.28 8.65
C ASP A 63 5.98 8.05 8.88
N GLN A 64 6.88 8.13 7.89
CA GLN A 64 8.16 8.84 7.97
C GLN A 64 8.13 10.27 7.42
N THR A 65 6.99 10.73 6.91
CA THR A 65 6.88 12.01 6.20
C THR A 65 5.66 12.81 6.65
N ASP A 66 5.50 14.02 6.11
CA ASP A 66 4.28 14.82 6.25
C ASP A 66 3.18 14.49 5.22
N TYR A 67 3.30 13.37 4.49
CA TYR A 67 2.25 12.93 3.57
C TYR A 67 0.94 12.69 4.34
N PRO A 68 -0.21 13.23 3.89
CA PRO A 68 -1.48 13.02 4.58
C PRO A 68 -1.80 11.54 4.75
N GLY A 69 -1.87 11.10 6.01
CA GLY A 69 -2.16 9.71 6.35
C GLY A 69 -3.53 9.27 5.83
N PHE A 70 -3.63 8.01 5.44
CA PHE A 70 -4.90 7.35 5.13
C PHE A 70 -4.95 5.95 5.76
N ASP A 71 -6.15 5.38 5.83
CA ASP A 71 -6.37 4.07 6.42
C ASP A 71 -5.92 2.93 5.47
N VAL A 72 -4.66 2.55 5.59
CA VAL A 72 -4.02 1.47 4.79
C VAL A 72 -4.70 0.13 5.07
N GLU A 73 -5.13 -0.13 6.30
CA GLU A 73 -5.80 -1.38 6.64
C GLU A 73 -7.16 -1.48 5.96
N ALA A 74 -7.94 -0.40 5.96
CA ALA A 74 -9.19 -0.34 5.20
C ALA A 74 -8.98 -0.48 3.69
N VAL A 75 -7.86 0.04 3.13
CA VAL A 75 -7.50 -0.18 1.72
C VAL A 75 -7.21 -1.67 1.47
N ASN A 76 -6.49 -2.35 2.37
CA ASN A 76 -6.23 -3.79 2.26
C ASN A 76 -7.54 -4.57 2.24
N HIS A 77 -8.47 -4.28 3.15
CA HIS A 77 -9.79 -4.91 3.17
C HIS A 77 -10.59 -4.64 1.89
N THR A 78 -10.51 -3.43 1.32
CA THR A 78 -11.16 -3.12 0.04
C THR A 78 -10.59 -3.97 -1.11
N PHE A 79 -9.28 -4.25 -1.11
CA PHE A 79 -8.70 -5.19 -2.07
C PHE A 79 -9.13 -6.63 -1.84
N MET A 80 -9.32 -7.05 -0.58
CA MET A 80 -9.84 -8.38 -0.28
C MET A 80 -11.27 -8.57 -0.80
N GLU A 81 -12.12 -7.56 -0.63
CA GLU A 81 -13.47 -7.54 -1.20
C GLU A 81 -13.44 -7.60 -2.73
N TRP A 82 -12.53 -6.83 -3.36
CA TRP A 82 -12.33 -6.88 -4.80
C TRP A 82 -11.85 -8.24 -5.32
N GLU A 83 -10.92 -8.90 -4.62
CA GLU A 83 -10.50 -10.27 -4.97
C GLU A 83 -11.66 -11.26 -4.83
N HIS A 84 -12.50 -11.11 -3.80
CA HIS A 84 -13.69 -11.94 -3.64
C HIS A 84 -14.68 -11.78 -4.80
N HIS A 85 -15.03 -10.54 -5.17
CA HIS A 85 -15.93 -10.29 -6.30
C HIS A 85 -15.41 -10.87 -7.62
N LYS A 86 -14.08 -10.89 -7.83
CA LYS A 86 -13.47 -11.55 -9.01
C LYS A 86 -13.63 -13.06 -9.02
N VAL A 87 -13.58 -13.70 -7.85
CA VAL A 87 -13.79 -15.14 -7.70
C VAL A 87 -15.27 -15.49 -7.90
N GLU A 88 -16.18 -14.65 -7.41
CA GLU A 88 -17.62 -14.82 -7.57
C GLU A 88 -18.06 -14.70 -9.03
N ASP A 89 -17.66 -13.63 -9.72
CA ASP A 89 -17.93 -13.43 -11.15
C ASP A 89 -16.80 -12.63 -11.81
N ILE A 90 -15.94 -13.32 -12.55
CA ILE A 90 -14.80 -12.71 -13.25
C ILE A 90 -15.22 -11.73 -14.36
N MET A 91 -16.45 -11.81 -14.86
CA MET A 91 -17.00 -10.87 -15.84
C MET A 91 -17.83 -9.76 -15.18
N GLY A 92 -18.40 -10.03 -14.01
CA GLY A 92 -19.27 -9.11 -13.26
C GLY A 92 -18.60 -8.30 -12.14
N PHE A 93 -17.36 -8.60 -11.74
CA PHE A 93 -16.71 -7.93 -10.59
C PHE A 93 -16.61 -6.39 -10.71
N ARG A 94 -16.73 -5.84 -11.92
CA ARG A 94 -16.73 -4.39 -12.18
C ARG A 94 -18.05 -3.70 -11.90
N ASP A 95 -19.12 -4.45 -11.69
CA ASP A 95 -20.47 -3.93 -11.39
C ASP A 95 -20.67 -3.66 -9.89
N HIS A 96 -19.63 -3.86 -9.07
CA HIS A 96 -19.64 -3.58 -7.63
C HIS A 96 -19.15 -2.16 -7.32
N ALA A 97 -19.68 -1.58 -6.24
CA ALA A 97 -19.28 -0.27 -5.73
C ALA A 97 -18.49 -0.40 -4.42
N TYR A 98 -17.51 0.48 -4.24
CA TYR A 98 -16.67 0.53 -3.04
C TYR A 98 -16.73 1.92 -2.39
N ARG A 99 -16.51 1.97 -1.08
CA ARG A 99 -16.48 3.22 -0.33
C ARG A 99 -15.13 3.91 -0.51
N SER A 100 -15.14 5.21 -0.82
CA SER A 100 -13.94 6.04 -0.78
C SER A 100 -13.41 6.13 0.66
N LEU A 101 -12.16 5.73 0.87
CA LEU A 101 -11.52 5.81 2.19
C LEU A 101 -11.00 7.22 2.52
N MET A 102 -11.00 8.12 1.54
CA MET A 102 -10.66 9.53 1.75
C MET A 102 -11.87 10.37 2.17
N THR A 103 -13.06 10.04 1.68
CA THR A 103 -14.28 10.85 1.90
C THR A 103 -15.40 10.12 2.63
N GLY A 104 -15.30 8.81 2.79
CA GLY A 104 -16.35 7.96 3.33
C GLY A 104 -17.56 7.77 2.40
N THR A 105 -17.58 8.37 1.21
CA THR A 105 -18.72 8.29 0.29
C THR A 105 -18.71 6.97 -0.47
N MET A 106 -19.88 6.31 -0.56
CA MET A 106 -20.05 5.10 -1.40
C MET A 106 -20.13 5.50 -2.88
N ALA A 107 -19.38 4.80 -3.74
CA ALA A 107 -19.50 5.00 -5.18
C ALA A 107 -20.93 4.65 -5.67
N PRO A 108 -21.51 5.40 -6.62
CA PRO A 108 -22.74 4.98 -7.26
C PRO A 108 -22.49 3.75 -8.15
N LEU A 109 -23.53 2.93 -8.35
CA LEU A 109 -23.52 1.92 -9.41
C LEU A 109 -23.54 2.63 -10.77
N HIS A 110 -22.91 2.01 -11.77
CA HIS A 110 -22.81 2.57 -13.12
C HIS A 110 -24.16 2.62 -13.84
#